data_AF-A0A3D2B6B7-F1
#
_entry.id   AF-A0A3D2B6B7-F1
#
_cell.length_a   1.000
_cell.length_b   1.000
_cell.length_c   1.000
_cell.angle_alpha   90.00
_cell.angle_beta   90.00
_cell.angle_gamma   90.00
#
_symmetry.space_group_name_H-M   'P 1'
#
loop_
_entity.id
_entity.type
_entity.pdbx_description
1 polymer ?
#
loop_
_entity_poly.entity_id
_entity_poly.type
_entity_poly.pdbx_seq_one_letter_code
_entity_poly.pdbx_strand_id
1 'polypeptide(L)'
;NRLCGSSMQALHDAARMIMTGDAQVCMIGGVEHMGHVPMSHGVDFHPGMSRTVAKAAGMMGLTAEMLSRLHGISREMQDSFAARSHARAWAATQSGAFKNEILPTGGHDADGVLKQFYFDEVIRPETTVEALSTLKPAFDPVTGTVTAGSSSALSDGAAAMLVMSESRARELGLTPRARIRSMAVVGCDPSIMGYGPVPASKLALKKAGLSTSDIDVFEMNEAFAAQILPCIKDLGLMDQIDEKINLNGGAIALGHPLGCSGARISTTLINLMERKDAQFGLATMCIGLGQGIATVFERV
;
A
#
# COMPACT_ATOMS: atom_id res chain seq x y z
N ASN A 1 -6.23 13.15 -8.47
CA ASN A 1 -5.98 11.72 -8.81
C ASN A 1 -4.48 11.52 -8.99
N ARG A 2 -3.87 10.62 -8.23
CA ARG A 2 -2.46 10.20 -8.34
C ARG A 2 -2.36 8.66 -8.44
N LEU A 3 -3.24 8.04 -9.23
CA LEU A 3 -3.34 6.58 -9.39
C LEU A 3 -3.35 5.88 -8.02
N CYS A 4 -2.49 4.88 -7.82
CA CYS A 4 -2.32 4.13 -6.57
C CYS A 4 -2.17 5.02 -5.33
N GLY A 5 -1.51 6.17 -5.45
CA GLY A 5 -1.20 7.07 -4.34
C GLY A 5 -2.28 8.09 -4.02
N SER A 6 -3.47 8.00 -4.62
CA SER A 6 -4.49 9.05 -4.57
C SER A 6 -4.94 9.42 -3.16
N SER A 7 -5.26 8.46 -2.31
CA SER A 7 -5.72 8.76 -0.95
C SER A 7 -4.60 9.19 0.01
N MET A 8 -3.35 8.78 -0.23
CA MET A 8 -2.20 9.34 0.49
C MET A 8 -1.91 10.78 0.03
N GLN A 9 -2.09 11.09 -1.26
CA GLN A 9 -2.04 12.46 -1.76
C GLN A 9 -3.13 13.33 -1.12
N ALA A 10 -4.35 12.80 -0.95
CA ALA A 10 -5.43 13.52 -0.27
C ALA A 10 -5.06 13.87 1.19
N LEU A 11 -4.44 12.92 1.92
CA LEU A 11 -3.87 13.19 3.24
C LEU A 11 -2.85 14.33 3.19
N HIS A 12 -1.94 14.32 2.21
CA HIS A 12 -0.90 15.33 2.09
C HIS A 12 -1.44 16.72 1.78
N ASP A 13 -2.46 16.81 0.93
CA ASP A 13 -3.11 18.08 0.58
C ASP A 13 -3.86 18.67 1.79
N ALA A 14 -4.62 17.85 2.52
CA ALA A 14 -5.30 18.28 3.74
C ALA A 14 -4.31 18.71 4.83
N ALA A 15 -3.22 17.96 5.01
CA ALA A 15 -2.17 18.31 5.96
C ALA A 15 -1.56 19.68 5.62
N ARG A 16 -1.27 19.95 4.33
CA ARG A 16 -0.79 21.26 3.88
C ARG A 16 -1.80 22.37 4.14
N MET A 17 -3.08 22.14 3.82
CA MET A 17 -4.16 23.10 4.08
C MET A 17 -4.29 23.45 5.57
N ILE A 18 -4.08 22.46 6.45
CA ILE A 18 -4.05 22.68 7.90
C ILE A 18 -2.80 23.47 8.32
N MET A 19 -1.63 23.11 7.78
CA MET A 19 -0.35 23.76 8.10
C MET A 19 -0.32 25.25 7.67
N THR A 20 -0.99 25.61 6.56
CA THR A 20 -1.09 27.00 6.09
C THR A 20 -2.20 27.79 6.78
N GLY A 21 -3.03 27.13 7.59
CA GLY A 21 -4.14 27.76 8.32
C GLY A 21 -5.45 27.87 7.52
N ASP A 22 -5.48 27.38 6.28
CA ASP A 22 -6.67 27.41 5.41
C ASP A 22 -7.77 26.44 5.89
N ALA A 23 -7.40 25.41 6.66
CA ALA A 23 -8.33 24.51 7.34
C ALA A 23 -7.90 24.22 8.79
N GLN A 24 -8.86 23.81 9.62
CA GLN A 24 -8.60 23.31 10.98
C GLN A 24 -8.96 21.84 11.15
N VAL A 25 -9.91 21.34 10.36
CA VAL A 25 -10.37 19.94 10.34
C VAL A 25 -10.65 19.57 8.90
N CYS A 26 -10.17 18.40 8.47
CA CYS A 26 -10.46 17.83 7.16
C CYS A 26 -10.82 16.34 7.33
N MET A 27 -11.73 15.86 6.49
CA MET A 27 -11.88 14.43 6.24
C MET A 27 -11.14 14.10 4.95
N ILE A 28 -10.32 13.06 5.00
CA ILE A 28 -9.62 12.54 3.82
C ILE A 28 -9.92 11.06 3.66
N GLY A 29 -9.60 10.53 2.49
CA GLY A 29 -9.78 9.12 2.22
C GLY A 29 -9.69 8.83 0.73
N GLY A 30 -10.25 7.71 0.35
CA GLY A 30 -10.53 7.39 -1.03
C GLY A 30 -11.20 6.04 -1.16
N VAL A 31 -11.71 5.77 -2.35
CA VAL A 31 -12.48 4.59 -2.70
C VAL A 31 -12.02 4.11 -4.06
N GLU A 32 -12.06 2.79 -4.27
CA GLU A 32 -12.06 2.21 -5.61
C GLU A 32 -13.04 1.05 -5.61
N HIS A 33 -13.87 0.98 -6.64
CA HIS A 33 -14.79 -0.13 -6.85
C HIS A 33 -14.46 -0.76 -8.21
N MET A 34 -13.47 -1.65 -8.20
CA MET A 34 -12.93 -2.32 -9.37
C MET A 34 -13.92 -3.30 -10.02
N GLY A 35 -14.90 -3.81 -9.26
CA GLY A 35 -16.01 -4.59 -9.80
C GLY A 35 -16.91 -3.77 -10.75
N HIS A 36 -17.30 -2.56 -10.35
CA HIS A 36 -18.14 -1.68 -11.16
C HIS A 36 -17.37 -0.85 -12.19
N VAL A 37 -16.15 -0.43 -11.84
CA VAL A 37 -15.24 0.30 -12.73
C VAL A 37 -13.91 -0.44 -12.79
N PRO A 38 -13.79 -1.48 -13.64
CA PRO A 38 -12.55 -2.20 -13.81
C PRO A 38 -11.41 -1.28 -14.26
N MET A 39 -10.17 -1.60 -13.88
CA MET A 39 -8.99 -0.78 -14.26
C MET A 39 -8.81 -0.60 -15.77
N SER A 40 -9.36 -1.50 -16.59
CA SER A 40 -9.31 -1.43 -18.05
C SER A 40 -10.44 -0.60 -18.66
N HIS A 41 -11.44 -0.19 -17.88
CA HIS A 41 -12.59 0.55 -18.36
C HIS A 41 -12.20 1.95 -18.81
N GLY A 42 -12.60 2.34 -20.03
CA GLY A 42 -12.36 3.68 -20.56
C GLY A 42 -10.90 4.06 -20.78
N VAL A 43 -9.99 3.08 -20.83
CA VAL A 43 -8.55 3.34 -21.04
C VAL A 43 -8.29 3.67 -22.51
N ASP A 44 -7.91 4.92 -22.77
CA ASP A 44 -7.42 5.41 -24.06
C ASP A 44 -6.04 6.05 -23.89
N PHE A 45 -4.98 5.25 -24.03
CA PHE A 45 -3.61 5.74 -23.92
C PHE A 45 -3.22 6.55 -25.16
N HIS A 46 -2.87 7.83 -24.94
CA HIS A 46 -2.46 8.73 -25.99
C HIS A 46 -1.30 8.15 -26.84
N PRO A 47 -1.45 8.00 -28.19
CA PRO A 47 -0.42 7.37 -29.04
C PRO A 47 0.95 8.04 -28.98
N GLY A 48 0.97 9.36 -28.77
CA GLY A 48 2.21 10.13 -28.61
C GLY A 48 3.07 9.70 -27.42
N MET A 49 2.51 9.01 -26.42
CA MET A 49 3.26 8.46 -25.28
C MET A 49 4.35 7.49 -25.75
N SER A 50 4.10 6.72 -26.82
CA SER A 50 5.06 5.76 -27.36
C SER A 50 6.31 6.40 -27.97
N ARG A 51 6.35 7.74 -28.12
CA ARG A 51 7.54 8.45 -28.62
C ARG A 51 8.61 8.66 -27.53
N THR A 52 8.20 8.69 -26.26
CA THR A 52 9.09 9.02 -25.13
C THR A 52 9.06 8.00 -24.01
N VAL A 53 8.03 7.16 -23.94
CA VAL A 53 7.85 6.12 -22.93
C VAL A 53 7.46 4.82 -23.62
N ALA A 54 8.05 3.71 -23.19
CA ALA A 54 7.65 2.40 -23.69
C ALA A 54 6.17 2.14 -23.37
N LYS A 55 5.35 1.75 -24.36
CA LYS A 55 3.93 1.41 -24.14
C LYS A 55 3.76 0.34 -23.05
N ALA A 56 4.71 -0.60 -22.96
CA ALA A 56 4.75 -1.64 -21.95
C ALA A 56 4.87 -1.11 -20.51
N ALA A 57 5.37 0.11 -20.29
CA ALA A 57 5.42 0.75 -18.98
C ALA A 57 4.01 1.09 -18.42
N GLY A 58 2.98 1.11 -19.28
CA GLY A 58 1.58 1.18 -18.86
C GLY A 58 1.00 -0.15 -18.37
N MET A 59 1.72 -1.27 -18.57
CA MET A 59 1.30 -2.61 -18.12
C MET A 59 2.02 -2.94 -16.82
N MET A 60 1.33 -2.74 -15.69
CA MET A 60 1.95 -2.79 -14.36
C MET A 60 2.74 -4.08 -14.09
N GLY A 61 2.23 -5.24 -14.53
CA GLY A 61 2.91 -6.52 -14.38
C GLY A 61 4.25 -6.62 -15.10
N LEU A 62 4.41 -6.01 -16.28
CA LEU A 62 5.69 -6.00 -17.01
C LEU A 62 6.73 -5.13 -16.29
N THR A 63 6.31 -4.05 -15.63
CA THR A 63 7.21 -3.23 -14.82
C THR A 63 7.71 -3.99 -13.58
N ALA A 64 6.88 -4.89 -13.02
CA ALA A 64 7.27 -5.76 -11.93
C ALA A 64 8.29 -6.83 -12.38
N GLU A 65 8.09 -7.46 -13.54
CA GLU A 65 9.04 -8.41 -14.13
C GLU A 65 10.40 -7.76 -14.46
N MET A 66 10.40 -6.49 -14.87
CA MET A 66 11.65 -5.76 -15.08
C MET A 66 12.38 -5.55 -13.75
N LEU A 67 11.68 -5.13 -12.70
CA LEU A 67 12.30 -4.84 -11.41
C LEU A 67 12.81 -6.12 -10.72
N SER A 68 12.08 -7.23 -10.80
CA SER A 68 12.53 -8.52 -10.25
C SER A 68 13.81 -9.01 -10.92
N ARG A 69 13.90 -8.93 -12.26
CA ARG A 69 15.11 -9.30 -13.01
C ARG A 69 16.31 -8.44 -12.64
N LEU A 70 16.12 -7.12 -12.50
CA LEU A 70 17.21 -6.20 -12.12
C LEU A 70 17.76 -6.47 -10.72
N HIS A 71 16.92 -6.95 -9.79
CA HIS A 71 17.30 -7.15 -8.38
C HIS A 71 17.53 -8.62 -8.00
N GLY A 72 17.34 -9.55 -8.94
CA GLY A 72 17.49 -10.99 -8.74
C GLY A 72 16.43 -11.57 -7.81
N ILE A 73 15.18 -11.13 -7.90
CA ILE A 73 14.08 -11.64 -7.05
C ILE A 73 13.48 -12.89 -7.70
N SER A 74 13.76 -14.05 -7.11
CA SER A 74 13.32 -15.33 -7.66
C SER A 74 11.82 -15.55 -7.50
N ARG A 75 11.28 -16.55 -8.21
CA ARG A 75 9.89 -16.99 -8.08
C ARG A 75 9.58 -17.44 -6.66
N GLU A 76 10.48 -18.20 -6.05
CA GLU A 76 10.33 -18.75 -4.70
C GLU A 76 10.27 -17.65 -3.65
N MET A 77 11.07 -16.58 -3.81
CA MET A 77 11.00 -15.40 -2.94
C MET A 77 9.64 -14.71 -3.04
N GLN A 78 9.10 -14.59 -4.25
CA GLN A 78 7.80 -13.95 -4.48
C GLN A 78 6.65 -14.77 -3.87
N ASP A 79 6.64 -16.09 -4.10
CA ASP A 79 5.63 -16.99 -3.57
C ASP A 79 5.70 -17.06 -2.03
N SER A 80 6.91 -17.07 -1.46
CA SER A 80 7.10 -17.02 0.00
C SER A 80 6.55 -15.72 0.60
N PHE A 81 6.79 -14.59 -0.05
CA PHE A 81 6.27 -13.30 0.40
C PHE A 81 4.74 -13.22 0.27
N ALA A 82 4.17 -13.79 -0.78
CA ALA A 82 2.71 -13.86 -0.96
C ALA A 82 2.03 -14.73 0.10
N ALA A 83 2.56 -15.94 0.37
CA ALA A 83 2.07 -16.80 1.44
C ALA A 83 2.16 -16.11 2.81
N ARG A 84 3.27 -15.40 3.07
CA ARG A 84 3.44 -14.57 4.27
C ARG A 84 2.35 -13.50 4.40
N SER A 85 2.02 -12.80 3.31
CA SER A 85 1.00 -11.75 3.32
C SER A 85 -0.36 -12.31 3.76
N HIS A 86 -0.79 -13.43 3.16
CA HIS A 86 -2.03 -14.11 3.52
C HIS A 86 -2.03 -14.63 4.96
N ALA A 87 -0.95 -15.28 5.39
CA ALA A 87 -0.83 -15.82 6.74
C ALA A 87 -0.93 -14.71 7.80
N ARG A 88 -0.26 -13.57 7.58
CA ARG A 88 -0.28 -12.43 8.50
C ARG A 88 -1.63 -11.71 8.52
N ALA A 89 -2.25 -11.50 7.36
CA ALA A 89 -3.60 -10.93 7.28
C ALA A 89 -4.63 -11.81 7.99
N TRP A 90 -4.54 -13.13 7.81
CA TRP A 90 -5.41 -14.07 8.51
C TRP A 90 -5.17 -14.07 10.02
N ALA A 91 -3.91 -14.09 10.46
CA ALA A 91 -3.58 -14.02 11.89
C ALA A 91 -4.07 -12.71 12.54
N ALA A 92 -3.96 -11.58 11.84
CA ALA A 92 -4.50 -10.29 12.27
C ALA A 92 -6.03 -10.32 12.37
N THR A 93 -6.71 -10.96 11.43
CA THR A 93 -8.17 -11.18 11.47
C THR A 93 -8.58 -12.02 12.68
N GLN A 94 -7.96 -13.19 12.86
CA GLN A 94 -8.28 -14.14 13.93
C GLN A 94 -8.00 -13.58 15.34
N SER A 95 -6.94 -12.80 15.49
CA SER A 95 -6.61 -12.12 16.75
C SER A 95 -7.48 -10.89 17.03
N GLY A 96 -8.27 -10.43 16.05
CA GLY A 96 -9.05 -9.21 16.14
C GLY A 96 -8.21 -7.93 16.01
N ALA A 97 -6.98 -8.00 15.50
CA ALA A 97 -6.10 -6.86 15.31
C ALA A 97 -6.70 -5.80 14.37
N PHE A 98 -7.57 -6.20 13.44
CA PHE A 98 -8.27 -5.29 12.52
C PHE A 98 -9.56 -4.67 13.09
N LYS A 99 -10.02 -5.06 14.28
CA LYS A 99 -11.29 -4.57 14.85
C LYS A 99 -11.32 -3.06 15.07
N ASN A 100 -10.16 -2.43 15.24
CA ASN A 100 -10.05 -0.98 15.46
C ASN A 100 -10.00 -0.16 14.16
N GLU A 101 -9.92 -0.82 13.00
CA GLU A 101 -9.83 -0.16 11.70
C GLU A 101 -10.90 -0.57 10.69
N ILE A 102 -11.48 -1.77 10.82
CA ILE A 102 -12.62 -2.19 9.98
C ILE A 102 -13.92 -1.67 10.58
N LEU A 103 -14.65 -0.88 9.79
CA LEU A 103 -16.05 -0.55 10.05
C LEU A 103 -16.95 -1.63 9.44
N PRO A 104 -17.83 -2.29 10.23
CA PRO A 104 -18.78 -3.26 9.70
C PRO A 104 -19.60 -2.64 8.56
N THR A 105 -19.58 -3.28 7.40
CA THR A 105 -20.16 -2.76 6.15
C THR A 105 -21.12 -3.77 5.56
N GLY A 106 -22.30 -3.30 5.14
CA GLY A 106 -23.30 -4.15 4.51
C GLY A 106 -22.88 -4.55 3.11
N GLY A 107 -23.05 -5.83 2.79
CA GLY A 107 -22.86 -6.41 1.47
C GLY A 107 -23.85 -7.54 1.24
N HIS A 108 -23.53 -8.40 0.27
CA HIS A 108 -24.30 -9.61 0.01
C HIS A 108 -23.35 -10.81 0.07
N ASP A 109 -23.81 -11.93 0.63
CA ASP A 109 -23.07 -13.18 0.57
C ASP A 109 -23.20 -13.87 -0.79
N ALA A 110 -22.65 -15.09 -0.90
CA ALA A 110 -22.66 -15.86 -2.14
C ALA A 110 -24.06 -16.19 -2.68
N ASP A 111 -25.09 -16.21 -1.80
CA ASP A 111 -26.48 -16.47 -2.16
C ASP A 111 -27.26 -15.16 -2.43
N GLY A 112 -26.58 -14.01 -2.37
CA GLY A 112 -27.19 -12.70 -2.55
C GLY A 112 -27.95 -12.22 -1.32
N VAL A 113 -27.75 -12.84 -0.15
CA VAL A 113 -28.41 -12.44 1.09
C VAL A 113 -27.65 -11.28 1.73
N LEU A 114 -28.40 -10.26 2.18
CA LEU A 114 -27.83 -9.13 2.90
C LEU A 114 -27.07 -9.61 4.15
N LYS A 115 -25.79 -9.24 4.22
CA LYS A 115 -24.88 -9.64 5.30
C LYS A 115 -23.99 -8.48 5.70
N GLN A 116 -23.71 -8.36 7.00
CA GLN A 116 -22.69 -7.45 7.50
C GLN A 116 -21.32 -8.11 7.43
N PHE A 117 -20.37 -7.45 6.77
CA PHE A 117 -18.98 -7.87 6.70
C PHE A 117 -18.16 -7.03 7.68
N TYR A 118 -17.43 -7.71 8.56
CA TYR A 118 -16.52 -7.11 9.55
C TYR A 118 -15.13 -7.75 9.47
N PHE A 119 -14.82 -8.37 8.33
CA PHE A 119 -13.57 -9.03 7.98
C PHE A 119 -13.31 -8.85 6.48
N ASP A 120 -12.06 -8.96 6.07
CA ASP A 120 -11.67 -8.88 4.66
C ASP A 120 -11.91 -10.23 3.96
N GLU A 121 -12.89 -10.27 3.04
CA GLU A 121 -13.22 -11.48 2.27
C GLU A 121 -12.07 -11.96 1.37
N VAL A 122 -11.24 -11.03 0.89
CA VAL A 122 -10.18 -11.28 -0.08
C VAL A 122 -9.02 -12.12 0.48
N ILE A 123 -8.94 -12.29 1.81
CA ILE A 123 -7.92 -13.12 2.46
C ILE A 123 -8.19 -14.59 2.18
N ARG A 124 -7.19 -15.27 1.61
CA ARG A 124 -7.15 -16.73 1.39
C ARG A 124 -6.25 -17.44 2.40
N PRO A 125 -6.75 -17.91 3.56
CA PRO A 125 -5.95 -18.56 4.60
C PRO A 125 -5.33 -19.89 4.17
N GLU A 126 -5.86 -20.52 3.12
CA GLU A 126 -5.38 -21.76 2.52
C GLU A 126 -4.13 -21.58 1.63
N THR A 127 -3.68 -20.34 1.41
CA THR A 127 -2.54 -20.05 0.55
C THR A 127 -1.24 -20.64 1.11
N THR A 128 -0.58 -21.51 0.33
CA THR A 128 0.74 -22.06 0.66
C THR A 128 1.74 -21.81 -0.47
N VAL A 129 3.04 -21.91 -0.16
CA VAL A 129 4.11 -21.80 -1.16
C VAL A 129 3.95 -22.89 -2.23
N GLU A 130 3.57 -24.10 -1.84
CA GLU A 130 3.33 -25.22 -2.76
C GLU A 130 2.19 -24.91 -3.72
N ALA A 131 1.05 -24.42 -3.22
CA ALA A 131 -0.07 -24.03 -4.06
C ALA A 131 0.32 -22.90 -5.02
N LEU A 132 1.00 -21.86 -4.52
CA LEU A 132 1.48 -20.74 -5.31
C LEU A 132 2.47 -21.18 -6.40
N SER A 133 3.35 -22.15 -6.11
CA SER A 133 4.35 -22.65 -7.06
C SER A 133 3.73 -23.28 -8.32
N THR A 134 2.49 -23.77 -8.23
CA THR A 134 1.77 -24.34 -9.37
C THR A 134 1.25 -23.30 -10.36
N LEU A 135 1.19 -22.03 -9.95
CA LEU A 135 0.65 -20.95 -10.80
C LEU A 135 1.59 -20.64 -11.97
N LYS A 136 0.98 -20.42 -13.13
CA LYS A 136 1.69 -19.97 -14.33
C LYS A 136 2.04 -18.48 -14.22
N PRO A 137 3.13 -18.03 -14.84
CA PRO A 137 3.42 -16.60 -15.00
C PRO A 137 2.24 -15.85 -15.63
N ALA A 138 1.94 -14.66 -15.11
CA ALA A 138 0.78 -13.88 -15.52
C ALA A 138 1.05 -12.92 -16.69
N PHE A 139 2.32 -12.52 -16.88
CA PHE A 139 2.67 -11.44 -17.82
C PHE A 139 3.69 -11.84 -18.89
N ASP A 140 4.73 -12.59 -18.52
CA ASP A 140 5.73 -13.13 -19.46
C ASP A 140 5.61 -14.67 -19.48
N PRO A 141 5.07 -15.27 -20.56
CA PRO A 141 4.77 -16.70 -20.59
C PRO A 141 5.98 -17.64 -20.52
N VAL A 142 7.18 -17.14 -20.82
CA VAL A 142 8.38 -17.99 -20.99
C VAL A 142 9.35 -17.80 -19.84
N THR A 143 9.64 -16.54 -19.47
CA THR A 143 10.64 -16.22 -18.43
C THR A 143 10.05 -15.50 -17.24
N GLY A 144 8.73 -15.33 -17.21
CA GLY A 144 8.04 -14.59 -16.16
C GLY A 144 8.13 -15.29 -14.80
N THR A 145 8.21 -14.45 -13.78
CA THR A 145 8.25 -14.87 -12.37
C THR A 145 7.01 -14.40 -11.61
N VAL A 146 6.35 -13.35 -12.09
CA VAL A 146 5.18 -12.76 -11.44
C VAL A 146 3.95 -13.58 -11.81
N THR A 147 3.17 -13.97 -10.80
CA THR A 147 1.92 -14.71 -10.96
C THR A 147 0.75 -13.92 -10.40
N ALA A 148 -0.47 -14.40 -10.63
CA ALA A 148 -1.66 -13.84 -9.99
C ALA A 148 -1.58 -13.94 -8.46
N GLY A 149 -0.94 -14.97 -7.91
CA GLY A 149 -0.80 -15.17 -6.47
C GLY A 149 0.25 -14.27 -5.81
N SER A 150 1.21 -13.74 -6.58
CA SER A 150 2.22 -12.79 -6.10
C SER A 150 1.94 -11.33 -6.50
N SER A 151 0.72 -11.06 -6.98
CA SER A 151 0.20 -9.73 -7.33
C SER A 151 -0.82 -9.27 -6.30
N SER A 152 -1.05 -7.96 -6.18
CA SER A 152 -2.14 -7.46 -5.36
C SER A 152 -3.49 -8.02 -5.83
N ALA A 153 -4.33 -8.45 -4.89
CA ALA A 153 -5.67 -8.89 -5.23
C ALA A 153 -6.54 -7.74 -5.76
N LEU A 154 -7.51 -8.08 -6.62
CA LEU A 154 -8.57 -7.15 -7.01
C LEU A 154 -9.58 -7.09 -5.87
N SER A 155 -9.85 -5.90 -5.36
CA SER A 155 -10.83 -5.69 -4.31
C SER A 155 -11.58 -4.38 -4.48
N ASP A 156 -12.76 -4.34 -3.87
CA ASP A 156 -13.58 -3.14 -3.74
C ASP A 156 -13.44 -2.63 -2.30
N GLY A 157 -13.14 -1.34 -2.12
CA GLY A 157 -12.92 -0.83 -0.78
C GLY A 157 -12.75 0.68 -0.69
N ALA A 158 -12.96 1.19 0.52
CA ALA A 158 -12.75 2.58 0.90
C ALA A 158 -12.00 2.69 2.22
N ALA A 159 -11.24 3.76 2.38
CA ALA A 159 -10.57 4.12 3.62
C ALA A 159 -10.74 5.61 3.88
N ALA A 160 -10.87 6.01 5.14
CA ALA A 160 -11.03 7.40 5.55
C ALA A 160 -10.23 7.70 6.82
N MET A 161 -9.79 8.95 6.95
CA MET A 161 -9.18 9.48 8.17
C MET A 161 -9.73 10.86 8.47
N LEU A 162 -9.96 11.15 9.75
CA LEU A 162 -10.20 12.50 10.24
C LEU A 162 -8.86 13.11 10.64
N VAL A 163 -8.52 14.26 10.05
CA VAL A 163 -7.29 14.99 10.36
C VAL A 163 -7.63 16.40 10.80
N MET A 164 -6.87 16.94 11.75
CA MET A 164 -7.10 18.28 12.27
C MET A 164 -5.80 18.91 12.77
N SER A 165 -5.81 20.23 12.95
CA SER A 165 -4.72 20.93 13.63
C SER A 165 -4.58 20.43 15.06
N GLU A 166 -3.36 20.44 15.58
CA GLU A 166 -3.10 20.02 16.97
C GLU A 166 -3.81 20.96 17.97
N SER A 167 -3.93 22.24 17.64
CA SER A 167 -4.73 23.19 18.43
C SER A 167 -6.19 22.77 18.50
N ARG A 168 -6.81 22.42 17.37
CA ARG A 168 -8.21 21.97 17.35
C ARG A 168 -8.40 20.64 18.08
N ALA A 169 -7.48 19.69 17.97
CA ALA A 169 -7.52 18.45 18.74
C ALA A 169 -7.53 18.72 20.25
N ARG A 170 -6.69 19.65 20.72
CA ARG A 170 -6.67 20.08 22.14
C ARG A 170 -7.95 20.81 22.56
N GLU A 171 -8.47 21.72 21.73
CA GLU A 171 -9.73 22.43 21.99
C GLU A 171 -10.92 21.47 22.18
N LEU A 172 -10.93 20.37 21.40
CA LEU A 172 -11.98 19.35 21.46
C LEU A 172 -11.72 18.27 22.52
N GLY A 173 -10.57 18.30 23.21
CA GLY A 173 -10.19 17.28 24.20
C GLY A 173 -9.98 15.88 23.59
N LEU A 174 -9.54 15.81 22.32
CA LEU A 174 -9.31 14.54 21.62
C LEU A 174 -7.83 14.17 21.66
N THR A 175 -7.53 12.92 22.06
CA THR A 175 -6.16 12.38 21.99
C THR A 175 -5.78 12.08 20.54
N PRO A 176 -4.73 12.70 19.97
CA PRO A 176 -4.27 12.37 18.63
C PRO A 176 -3.72 10.93 18.59
N ARG A 177 -4.09 10.16 17.56
CA ARG A 177 -3.55 8.80 17.35
C ARG A 177 -2.12 8.81 16.83
N ALA A 178 -1.82 9.78 15.96
CA ALA A 178 -0.51 10.03 15.39
C ALA A 178 -0.44 11.47 14.84
N ARG A 179 0.78 11.97 14.66
CA ARG A 179 1.11 13.23 13.98
C ARG A 179 1.85 12.92 12.68
N ILE A 180 1.58 13.67 11.62
CA ILE A 180 2.38 13.61 10.38
C ILE A 180 3.70 14.34 10.62
N ARG A 181 4.81 13.62 10.58
CA ARG A 181 6.17 14.17 10.75
C ARG A 181 6.74 14.68 9.44
N SER A 182 6.54 13.95 8.35
CA SER A 182 6.96 14.37 7.01
C SER A 182 6.17 13.71 5.89
N MET A 183 6.23 14.32 4.70
CA MET A 183 5.53 13.90 3.49
C MET A 183 6.47 14.06 2.29
N ALA A 184 6.49 13.10 1.37
CA ALA A 184 7.28 13.18 0.15
C ALA A 184 6.59 12.51 -1.04
N VAL A 185 6.81 13.08 -2.23
CA VAL A 185 6.45 12.49 -3.52
C VAL A 185 7.61 12.69 -4.48
N VAL A 186 7.87 11.70 -5.33
CA VAL A 186 8.98 11.69 -6.29
C VAL A 186 8.56 11.01 -7.60
N GLY A 187 9.28 11.30 -8.68
CA GLY A 187 9.19 10.56 -9.94
C GLY A 187 10.30 9.51 -10.06
N CYS A 188 10.05 8.49 -10.86
CA CYS A 188 11.04 7.52 -11.34
C CYS A 188 10.70 7.12 -12.79
N ASP A 189 11.54 6.30 -13.42
CA ASP A 189 11.26 5.82 -14.78
C ASP A 189 9.97 4.96 -14.78
N PRO A 190 9.00 5.22 -15.68
CA PRO A 190 7.77 4.45 -15.79
C PRO A 190 7.97 2.94 -15.92
N SER A 191 9.05 2.51 -16.56
CA SER A 191 9.38 1.10 -16.82
C SER A 191 9.73 0.33 -15.53
N ILE A 192 10.14 1.05 -14.49
CA ILE A 192 10.44 0.53 -13.15
C ILE A 192 9.63 1.29 -12.09
N MET A 193 8.38 1.64 -12.42
CA MET A 193 7.50 2.41 -11.53
C MET A 193 7.39 1.84 -10.11
N GLY A 194 7.51 0.51 -10.02
CA GLY A 194 7.58 -0.21 -8.76
C GLY A 194 8.70 0.26 -7.81
N TYR A 195 9.76 0.88 -8.30
CA TYR A 195 10.88 1.37 -7.49
C TYR A 195 10.54 2.65 -6.69
N GLY A 196 9.44 3.34 -7.02
CA GLY A 196 9.04 4.61 -6.42
C GLY A 196 9.13 4.72 -4.88
N PRO A 197 8.81 3.68 -4.08
CA PRO A 197 8.94 3.71 -2.62
C PRO A 197 10.33 4.08 -2.13
N VAL A 198 11.41 3.63 -2.79
CA VAL A 198 12.78 3.87 -2.31
C VAL A 198 13.12 5.37 -2.30
N PRO A 199 13.06 6.11 -3.44
CA PRO A 199 13.35 7.54 -3.43
C PRO A 199 12.33 8.35 -2.62
N ALA A 200 11.06 7.93 -2.56
CA ALA A 200 10.04 8.61 -1.76
C ALA A 200 10.34 8.51 -0.26
N SER A 201 10.65 7.30 0.22
CA SER A 201 11.00 7.05 1.61
C SER A 201 12.29 7.78 2.00
N LYS A 202 13.33 7.74 1.16
CA LYS A 202 14.58 8.48 1.41
C LYS A 202 14.33 9.99 1.57
N LEU A 203 13.47 10.58 0.73
CA LEU A 203 13.11 12.00 0.82
C LEU A 203 12.25 12.29 2.06
N ALA A 204 11.28 11.44 2.38
CA ALA A 204 10.44 11.61 3.57
C ALA A 204 11.27 11.53 4.86
N LEU A 205 12.15 10.54 4.97
CA LEU A 205 13.06 10.37 6.10
C LEU A 205 14.00 11.57 6.27
N LYS A 206 14.61 12.04 5.17
CA LYS A 206 15.43 13.26 5.18
C LYS A 206 14.66 14.47 5.69
N LYS A 207 13.40 14.65 5.27
CA LYS A 207 12.53 15.75 5.74
C LYS A 207 12.11 15.60 7.20
N ALA A 208 12.01 14.37 7.70
CA ALA A 208 11.72 14.09 9.11
C ALA A 208 12.95 14.26 10.02
N GLY A 209 14.16 14.31 9.45
CA GLY A 209 15.42 14.26 10.20
C GLY A 209 15.72 12.87 10.77
N LEU A 210 15.24 11.82 10.10
CA LEU A 210 15.33 10.43 10.53
C LEU A 210 16.07 9.57 9.50
N SER A 211 16.49 8.39 9.94
CA SER A 211 17.05 7.30 9.14
C SER A 211 16.07 6.12 9.10
N THR A 212 16.35 5.10 8.28
CA THR A 212 15.53 3.88 8.23
C THR A 212 15.55 3.11 9.55
N SER A 213 16.64 3.18 10.32
CA SER A 213 16.74 2.50 11.62
C SER A 213 15.87 3.11 12.72
N ASP A 214 15.49 4.39 12.58
CA ASP A 214 14.62 5.08 13.54
C ASP A 214 13.14 4.72 13.37
N ILE A 215 12.78 4.01 12.28
CA ILE A 215 11.41 3.60 12.02
C ILE A 215 11.15 2.23 12.65
N ASP A 216 10.08 2.16 13.45
CA ASP A 216 9.69 0.96 14.17
C ASP A 216 8.80 0.05 13.32
N VAL A 217 7.92 0.65 12.51
CA VAL A 217 6.94 -0.08 11.68
C VAL A 217 6.86 0.53 10.29
N PHE A 218 6.82 -0.33 9.27
CA PHE A 218 6.65 0.04 7.88
C PHE A 218 5.37 -0.57 7.32
N GLU A 219 4.63 0.23 6.57
CA GLU A 219 3.58 -0.21 5.67
C GLU A 219 3.99 0.15 4.24
N MET A 220 4.34 -0.87 3.48
CA MET A 220 4.78 -0.77 2.09
C MET A 220 3.74 -1.46 1.22
N ASN A 221 3.04 -0.72 0.35
CA ASN A 221 1.97 -1.31 -0.45
C ASN A 221 2.48 -2.44 -1.36
N GLU A 222 1.85 -3.61 -1.28
CA GLU A 222 2.27 -4.83 -1.99
C GLU A 222 1.64 -4.91 -3.39
N ALA A 223 2.00 -3.99 -4.29
CA ALA A 223 1.48 -4.04 -5.67
C ALA A 223 1.87 -5.38 -6.33
N PHE A 224 3.13 -5.78 -6.17
CA PHE A 224 3.66 -7.09 -6.56
C PHE A 224 4.77 -7.50 -5.60
N ALA A 225 4.90 -8.78 -5.28
CA ALA A 225 6.04 -9.29 -4.51
C ALA A 225 7.37 -8.97 -5.23
N ALA A 226 7.39 -9.12 -6.56
CA ALA A 226 8.48 -8.72 -7.45
C ALA A 226 8.88 -7.24 -7.37
N GLN A 227 8.00 -6.38 -6.86
CA GLN A 227 8.23 -4.95 -6.76
C GLN A 227 8.65 -4.51 -5.35
N ILE A 228 7.99 -5.04 -4.34
CA ILE A 228 8.21 -4.63 -2.95
C ILE A 228 9.53 -5.19 -2.39
N LEU A 229 9.89 -6.44 -2.73
CA LEU A 229 11.14 -7.06 -2.27
C LEU A 229 12.39 -6.28 -2.71
N PRO A 230 12.52 -5.81 -3.96
CA PRO A 230 13.56 -4.86 -4.35
C PRO A 230 13.59 -3.59 -3.49
N CYS A 231 12.42 -3.01 -3.21
CA CYS A 231 12.34 -1.78 -2.41
C CYS A 231 12.81 -2.00 -0.97
N ILE A 232 12.42 -3.13 -0.37
CA ILE A 232 12.86 -3.53 0.98
C ILE A 232 14.38 -3.72 1.00
N LYS A 233 14.93 -4.41 -0.02
CA LYS A 233 16.38 -4.63 -0.17
C LYS A 233 17.16 -3.31 -0.24
N ASP A 234 16.73 -2.40 -1.11
CA ASP A 234 17.41 -1.12 -1.36
C ASP A 234 17.22 -0.06 -0.26
N LEU A 235 16.25 -0.28 0.62
CA LEU A 235 16.10 0.46 1.89
C LEU A 235 16.91 -0.16 3.03
N GLY A 236 17.56 -1.32 2.81
CA GLY A 236 18.37 -2.01 3.82
C GLY A 236 17.54 -2.69 4.89
N LEU A 237 16.33 -3.15 4.56
CA LEU A 237 15.35 -3.66 5.54
C LEU A 237 15.04 -5.16 5.39
N MET A 238 15.78 -5.89 4.54
CA MET A 238 15.50 -7.31 4.23
C MET A 238 15.51 -8.19 5.49
N ASP A 239 16.48 -7.98 6.38
CA ASP A 239 16.61 -8.76 7.63
C ASP A 239 15.55 -8.38 8.68
N GLN A 240 14.79 -7.31 8.45
CA GLN A 240 13.77 -6.78 9.37
C GLN A 240 12.34 -6.96 8.86
N ILE A 241 12.15 -7.68 7.75
CA ILE A 241 10.83 -7.90 7.13
C ILE A 241 9.82 -8.40 8.15
N ASP A 242 10.16 -9.42 8.92
CA ASP A 242 9.21 -10.08 9.83
C ASP A 242 8.96 -9.33 11.14
N GLU A 243 9.81 -8.37 11.47
CA GLU A 243 9.75 -7.57 12.68
C GLU A 243 9.03 -6.25 12.47
N LYS A 244 9.18 -5.63 11.29
CA LYS A 244 8.75 -4.25 11.05
C LYS A 244 7.82 -4.04 9.85
N ILE A 245 7.80 -4.92 8.84
CA ILE A 245 7.16 -4.60 7.54
C ILE A 245 5.85 -5.37 7.35
N ASN A 246 4.74 -4.67 7.06
CA ASN A 246 3.43 -5.25 6.69
C ASN A 246 3.02 -6.38 7.65
N LEU A 247 3.01 -6.07 8.95
CA LEU A 247 2.93 -7.08 10.01
C LEU A 247 1.56 -7.74 10.12
N ASN A 248 0.52 -7.07 9.61
CA ASN A 248 -0.82 -7.58 9.46
C ASN A 248 -1.10 -8.02 7.99
N GLY A 249 -0.07 -8.34 7.21
CA GLY A 249 -0.20 -8.61 5.77
C GLY A 249 -0.32 -7.31 4.97
N GLY A 250 -0.54 -7.44 3.66
CA GLY A 250 -0.64 -6.29 2.76
C GLY A 250 -1.48 -6.58 1.53
N ALA A 251 -1.30 -5.78 0.47
CA ALA A 251 -2.20 -5.76 -0.68
C ALA A 251 -2.28 -7.05 -1.50
N ILE A 252 -1.32 -7.98 -1.35
CA ILE A 252 -1.48 -9.34 -1.92
C ILE A 252 -2.69 -10.04 -1.28
N ALA A 253 -2.80 -9.95 0.05
CA ALA A 253 -3.87 -10.59 0.82
C ALA A 253 -5.10 -9.71 1.06
N LEU A 254 -4.93 -8.39 1.07
CA LEU A 254 -5.97 -7.39 1.40
C LEU A 254 -6.51 -6.67 0.16
N GLY A 255 -5.89 -6.91 -1.00
CA GLY A 255 -6.19 -6.25 -2.26
C GLY A 255 -5.68 -4.81 -2.37
N HIS A 256 -5.74 -4.28 -3.60
CA HIS A 256 -5.27 -2.93 -3.94
C HIS A 256 -6.34 -2.09 -4.64
N PRO A 257 -7.39 -1.64 -3.90
CA PRO A 257 -8.36 -0.69 -4.43
C PRO A 257 -7.64 0.65 -4.58
N LEU A 258 -7.30 1.04 -5.81
CA LEU A 258 -6.29 2.07 -6.11
C LEU A 258 -6.53 3.38 -5.36
N GLY A 259 -7.71 3.98 -5.52
CA GLY A 259 -8.12 5.20 -4.86
C GLY A 259 -8.15 5.11 -3.33
N CYS A 260 -8.32 3.93 -2.75
CA CYS A 260 -8.39 3.70 -1.30
C CYS A 260 -7.02 3.46 -0.65
N SER A 261 -6.12 2.76 -1.34
CA SER A 261 -4.97 2.08 -0.74
C SER A 261 -4.00 2.96 0.04
N GLY A 262 -3.71 4.18 -0.41
CA GLY A 262 -2.77 5.07 0.29
C GLY A 262 -3.20 5.46 1.71
N ALA A 263 -4.49 5.73 1.92
CA ALA A 263 -5.06 5.94 3.25
C ALA A 263 -5.20 4.61 4.00
N ARG A 264 -5.61 3.52 3.35
CA ARG A 264 -5.72 2.19 3.97
C ARG A 264 -4.44 1.73 4.65
N ILE A 265 -3.30 1.78 3.94
CA ILE A 265 -2.00 1.40 4.52
C ILE A 265 -1.56 2.34 5.64
N SER A 266 -1.96 3.62 5.58
CA SER A 266 -1.68 4.58 6.66
C SER A 266 -2.54 4.30 7.90
N THR A 267 -3.81 3.92 7.73
CA THR A 267 -4.69 3.50 8.82
C THR A 267 -4.15 2.26 9.51
N THR A 268 -3.77 1.22 8.77
CA THR A 268 -3.18 0.01 9.36
C THR A 268 -1.85 0.29 10.05
N LEU A 269 -1.01 1.16 9.48
CA LEU A 269 0.24 1.59 10.11
C LEU A 269 -0.01 2.19 11.48
N ILE A 270 -0.94 3.15 11.60
CA ILE A 270 -1.25 3.82 12.86
C ILE A 270 -1.75 2.82 13.91
N ASN A 271 -2.62 1.88 13.54
CA ASN A 271 -3.08 0.82 14.46
C ASN A 271 -1.93 -0.11 14.89
N LEU A 272 -1.02 -0.47 13.98
CA LEU A 272 0.18 -1.23 14.34
C LEU A 272 1.09 -0.46 15.28
N MET A 273 1.28 0.84 15.05
CA MET A 273 2.07 1.71 15.92
C MET A 273 1.50 1.76 17.33
N GLU A 274 0.19 1.93 17.47
CA GLU A 274 -0.50 1.91 18.77
C GLU A 274 -0.32 0.57 19.49
N ARG A 275 -0.50 -0.55 18.78
CA ARG A 275 -0.36 -1.90 19.36
C ARG A 275 1.07 -2.25 19.77
N LYS A 276 2.06 -1.68 19.09
CA LYS A 276 3.49 -1.93 19.34
C LYS A 276 4.17 -0.88 20.18
N ASP A 277 3.43 0.12 20.64
CA ASP A 277 3.99 1.28 21.33
C ASP A 277 5.09 1.99 20.51
N ALA A 278 4.99 1.95 19.17
CA ALA A 278 5.99 2.49 18.26
C ALA A 278 6.01 4.02 18.30
N GLN A 279 7.20 4.61 18.21
CA GLN A 279 7.37 6.05 18.12
C GLN A 279 7.20 6.52 16.67
N PHE A 280 7.86 5.86 15.71
CA PHE A 280 7.85 6.27 14.30
C PHE A 280 7.37 5.17 13.37
N GLY A 281 6.53 5.54 12.41
CA GLY A 281 6.06 4.66 11.35
C GLY A 281 6.23 5.28 9.97
N LEU A 282 6.43 4.46 8.95
CA LEU A 282 6.53 4.91 7.56
C LEU A 282 5.55 4.15 6.65
N ALA A 283 4.65 4.88 6.01
CA ALA A 283 3.77 4.36 4.96
C ALA A 283 4.31 4.82 3.59
N THR A 284 4.47 3.90 2.64
CA THR A 284 5.00 4.21 1.30
C THR A 284 4.45 3.29 0.22
N MET A 285 4.36 3.80 -1.01
CA MET A 285 3.85 3.02 -2.13
C MET A 285 4.38 3.49 -3.49
N CYS A 286 4.45 2.53 -4.42
CA CYS A 286 4.69 2.80 -5.83
C CYS A 286 3.40 3.34 -6.47
N ILE A 287 3.56 4.03 -7.59
CA ILE A 287 2.47 4.65 -8.33
C ILE A 287 2.73 4.44 -9.82
N GLY A 288 1.67 4.06 -10.54
CA GLY A 288 1.67 3.89 -11.99
C GLY A 288 2.36 5.04 -12.74
N LEU A 289 2.99 4.70 -13.87
CA LEU A 289 3.71 5.64 -14.73
C LEU A 289 4.91 6.35 -14.05
N GLY A 290 5.51 5.73 -13.04
CA GLY A 290 6.82 6.13 -12.54
C GLY A 290 6.77 7.18 -11.44
N GLN A 291 6.10 6.88 -10.33
CA GLN A 291 6.03 7.76 -9.17
C GLN A 291 6.13 6.96 -7.86
N GLY A 292 6.45 7.66 -6.78
CA GLY A 292 6.40 7.13 -5.42
C GLY A 292 5.94 8.18 -4.42
N ILE A 293 5.26 7.75 -3.37
CA ILE A 293 4.77 8.63 -2.29
C ILE A 293 5.04 7.97 -0.94
N ALA A 294 5.44 8.77 0.05
CA ALA A 294 5.71 8.32 1.40
C ALA A 294 5.27 9.34 2.47
N THR A 295 4.87 8.83 3.63
CA THR A 295 4.50 9.60 4.81
C THR A 295 5.17 9.00 6.04
N VAL A 296 5.81 9.85 6.85
CA VAL A 296 6.31 9.46 8.17
C VAL A 296 5.33 9.95 9.22
N PHE A 297 4.91 9.06 10.10
CA PHE A 297 4.06 9.34 11.26
C PHE A 297 4.87 9.22 12.54
N GLU A 298 4.49 10.02 13.53
CA GLU A 298 5.03 10.02 14.89
C GLU A 298 3.86 9.83 15.87
N ARG A 299 3.95 8.89 16.79
CA ARG A 299 2.96 8.75 17.87
C ARG A 299 3.27 9.77 18.97
N VAL A 300 2.23 10.46 19.46
CA VAL A 300 2.33 11.57 20.41
C VAL A 300 1.63 11.28 21.72
#